data_AF-A0A8J1U0C8-F1
#
_entry.id   AF-A0A8J1U0C8-F1
#
_cell.length_a   1.000
_cell.length_b   1.000
_cell.length_c   1.000
_cell.angle_alpha   90.00
_cell.angle_beta   90.00
_cell.angle_gamma   90.00
#
_symmetry.space_group_name_H-M   'P 1'
#
loop_
_entity.id
_entity.type
_entity.pdbx_description
1 polymer ?
#
loop_
_entity_poly.entity_id
_entity_poly.type
_entity_poly.pdbx_seq_one_letter_code
_entity_poly.pdbx_strand_id
1 'polypeptide(L)'
;MPSKKHRYNKLNNDDDIYMYPSELYFSQDSILGTFKGGKLLGQTFNEIIEGNRNPNKHIPPITVVKDHPDYEGLPFVFGCRRLYIYQELEKLDVIRKVKVEISSYDSQQHRIKNFTTKNDGVSVEVKSYAGQFNKNHAHGWNFYKNRYHFRDWEKSADRHKQSRSQHNNQPDTDSQDFTTANEEPEFTTRNTNNRHYKFPVDDESCCPCTIM
;
A
#
# COMPACT_ATOMS: atom_id res chain seq x y z
N MET A 1 -13.57 -25.56 -17.95
CA MET A 1 -12.29 -24.83 -17.90
C MET A 1 -11.98 -24.56 -16.44
N PRO A 2 -10.98 -25.20 -15.80
CA PRO A 2 -10.65 -24.90 -14.42
C PRO A 2 -9.92 -23.56 -14.35
N SER A 3 -10.58 -22.55 -13.77
CA SER A 3 -9.97 -21.27 -13.40
C SER A 3 -8.85 -21.54 -12.40
N LYS A 4 -7.62 -21.16 -12.75
CA LYS A 4 -6.46 -21.20 -11.87
C LYS A 4 -6.63 -20.10 -10.82
N LYS A 5 -7.37 -20.40 -9.76
CA LYS A 5 -7.41 -19.56 -8.56
C LYS A 5 -6.01 -19.49 -7.98
N HIS A 6 -5.27 -18.41 -8.27
CA HIS A 6 -4.08 -18.06 -7.49
C HIS A 6 -4.54 -17.68 -6.09
N ARG A 7 -4.67 -18.69 -5.22
CA ARG A 7 -4.80 -18.50 -3.77
C ARG A 7 -3.49 -17.89 -3.29
N TYR A 8 -3.46 -16.58 -3.14
CA TYR A 8 -2.43 -15.92 -2.35
C TYR A 8 -2.69 -16.31 -0.90
N ASN A 9 -1.86 -17.21 -0.38
CA ASN A 9 -1.83 -17.51 1.04
C ASN A 9 -1.68 -16.18 1.76
N LYS A 10 -2.62 -15.89 2.67
CA LYS A 10 -2.54 -14.79 3.63
C LYS A 10 -1.21 -14.97 4.38
N LEU A 11 -0.19 -14.23 3.96
CA LEU A 11 1.11 -14.22 4.61
C LEU A 11 0.89 -13.55 5.97
N ASN A 12 0.64 -14.37 6.98
CA ASN A 12 0.95 -13.99 8.34
C ASN A 12 2.48 -13.90 8.40
N ASN A 13 3.04 -12.69 8.37
CA ASN A 13 4.31 -12.26 8.97
C ASN A 13 4.60 -10.82 8.54
N ASP A 14 5.21 -10.05 9.44
CA ASP A 14 5.60 -8.62 9.35
C ASP A 14 6.61 -8.28 8.23
N ASP A 15 6.57 -8.98 7.09
CA ASP A 15 7.43 -8.70 5.96
C ASP A 15 6.84 -7.52 5.17
N ASP A 16 7.55 -6.40 5.20
CA ASP A 16 7.23 -5.22 4.40
C ASP A 16 7.21 -5.60 2.90
N ILE A 17 6.04 -5.47 2.28
CA ILE A 17 5.86 -5.73 0.85
C ILE A 17 6.21 -4.46 0.07
N TYR A 18 7.02 -4.61 -0.97
CA TYR A 18 7.43 -3.51 -1.85
C TYR A 18 7.05 -3.79 -3.30
N MET A 19 6.54 -2.78 -4.00
CA MET A 19 6.19 -2.84 -5.43
C MET A 19 6.74 -1.65 -6.19
N TYR A 20 6.97 -1.79 -7.50
CA TYR A 20 7.33 -0.67 -8.36
C TYR A 20 6.10 0.22 -8.60
N PRO A 21 6.19 1.56 -8.47
CA PRO A 21 5.06 2.44 -8.75
C PRO A 21 4.50 2.29 -10.18
N SER A 22 5.36 1.96 -11.14
CA SER A 22 5.00 1.65 -12.53
C SER A 22 4.19 0.37 -12.72
N GLU A 23 4.21 -0.56 -11.75
CA GLU A 23 3.40 -1.80 -11.77
C GLU A 23 2.02 -1.63 -11.12
N LEU A 24 1.73 -0.46 -10.54
CA LEU A 24 0.51 -0.18 -9.79
C LEU A 24 -0.49 0.62 -10.61
N TYR A 25 -1.78 0.33 -10.43
CA TYR A 25 -2.87 0.92 -11.21
C TYR A 25 -3.74 1.85 -10.36
N PHE A 26 -4.19 2.96 -10.94
CA PHE A 26 -5.09 3.91 -10.30
C PHE A 26 -6.50 3.33 -10.23
N SER A 27 -7.14 3.37 -9.07
CA SER A 27 -8.57 3.05 -8.97
C SER A 27 -9.48 4.20 -9.44
N GLN A 28 -8.93 5.38 -9.72
CA GLN A 28 -9.67 6.59 -10.05
C GLN A 28 -9.16 7.20 -11.35
N ASP A 29 -10.07 7.71 -12.18
CA ASP A 29 -9.72 8.48 -13.39
C ASP A 29 -9.16 9.86 -13.08
N SER A 30 -9.49 10.40 -11.91
CA SER A 30 -9.09 11.75 -11.55
C SER A 30 -8.78 11.89 -10.07
N ILE A 31 -7.85 12.80 -9.77
CA ILE A 31 -7.43 13.18 -8.42
C ILE A 31 -7.41 14.69 -8.27
N LEU A 32 -7.51 15.14 -7.02
CA LEU A 32 -7.24 16.53 -6.66
C LEU A 32 -5.74 16.77 -6.55
N GLY A 33 -5.31 18.00 -6.86
CA GLY A 33 -3.94 18.50 -6.67
C GLY A 33 -3.53 18.71 -5.21
N THR A 34 -4.37 18.33 -4.24
CA THR A 34 -4.12 18.49 -2.80
C THR A 34 -4.42 17.22 -2.00
N PHE A 35 -3.74 17.05 -0.88
CA PHE A 35 -4.02 16.04 0.14
C PHE A 35 -5.19 16.43 1.04
N LYS A 36 -5.72 15.46 1.80
CA LYS A 36 -6.66 15.74 2.89
C LYS A 36 -5.90 16.59 3.93
N GLY A 37 -6.24 17.87 4.04
CA GLY A 37 -5.47 18.87 4.80
C GLY A 37 -4.85 19.99 3.95
N GLY A 38 -5.14 20.05 2.64
CA GLY A 38 -4.82 21.20 1.79
C GLY A 38 -3.39 21.23 1.23
N LYS A 39 -2.48 20.41 1.75
CA LYS A 39 -1.10 20.30 1.24
C LYS A 39 -1.08 19.91 -0.24
N LEU A 40 -0.34 20.64 -1.07
CA LEU A 40 -0.25 20.39 -2.51
C LEU A 40 0.59 19.13 -2.82
N LEU A 41 0.28 18.45 -3.92
CA LEU A 41 1.06 17.28 -4.36
C LEU A 41 2.51 17.67 -4.69
N GLY A 42 2.70 18.75 -5.44
CA GLY A 42 3.99 19.31 -5.85
C GLY A 42 4.86 19.72 -4.66
N GLN A 43 4.27 20.26 -3.59
CA GLN A 43 5.00 20.53 -2.35
C GLN A 43 5.55 19.24 -1.73
N THR A 44 4.71 18.20 -1.62
CA THR A 44 5.15 16.91 -1.07
C THR A 44 6.20 16.25 -1.96
N PHE A 45 6.06 16.37 -3.28
CA PHE A 45 7.04 15.90 -4.25
C PHE A 45 8.39 16.60 -4.07
N ASN A 46 8.41 17.93 -3.97
CA ASN A 46 9.64 18.70 -3.77
C ASN A 46 10.30 18.39 -2.42
N GLU A 47 9.52 18.24 -1.34
CA GLU A 47 10.06 17.84 -0.03
C GLU A 47 10.77 16.47 -0.07
N ILE A 48 10.28 15.53 -0.89
CA ILE A 48 10.94 14.24 -1.07
C ILE A 48 12.24 14.41 -1.86
N ILE A 49 12.21 15.19 -2.94
CA ILE A 49 13.41 15.51 -3.73
C ILE A 49 14.46 16.24 -2.88
N GLU A 50 14.05 17.14 -2.01
CA GLU A 50 14.98 17.88 -1.14
C GLU A 50 15.48 17.02 0.03
N GLY A 51 14.95 15.81 0.22
CA GLY A 51 15.26 14.93 1.34
C GLY A 51 14.57 15.34 2.65
N ASN A 52 13.81 16.43 2.66
CA ASN A 52 13.03 16.89 3.82
C ASN A 52 11.95 15.87 4.23
N ARG A 53 11.56 14.96 3.34
CA ARG A 53 10.57 13.92 3.61
C ARG A 53 10.96 12.55 3.07
N ASN A 54 10.99 11.55 3.95
CA ASN A 54 11.24 10.17 3.56
C ASN A 54 9.94 9.46 3.13
N PRO A 55 9.85 8.91 1.90
CA PRO A 55 8.65 8.24 1.39
C PRO A 55 8.19 7.03 2.21
N ASN A 56 9.11 6.25 2.77
CA ASN A 56 8.77 5.01 3.48
C ASN A 56 8.54 5.21 4.98
N LYS A 57 9.06 6.29 5.57
CA LYS A 57 8.89 6.61 6.99
C LYS A 57 7.79 7.63 7.28
N HIS A 58 7.69 8.67 6.45
CA HIS A 58 6.82 9.82 6.73
C HIS A 58 5.53 9.81 5.92
N ILE A 59 5.41 8.94 4.92
CA ILE A 59 4.21 8.81 4.09
C ILE A 59 3.60 7.44 4.36
N PRO A 60 2.30 7.36 4.68
CA PRO A 60 1.67 6.07 4.94
C PRO A 60 1.79 5.12 3.73
N PRO A 61 1.94 3.81 3.97
CA PRO A 61 1.98 2.80 2.91
C PRO A 61 0.74 2.86 2.01
N ILE A 62 0.94 2.51 0.74
CA ILE A 62 -0.16 2.48 -0.22
C ILE A 62 -0.92 1.16 -0.08
N THR A 63 -2.23 1.24 0.11
CA THR A 63 -3.09 0.05 0.07
C THR A 63 -3.31 -0.40 -1.37
N VAL A 64 -2.95 -1.65 -1.66
CA VAL A 64 -3.10 -2.32 -2.95
C VAL A 64 -4.14 -3.44 -2.84
N VAL A 65 -5.04 -3.52 -3.81
CA VAL A 65 -6.03 -4.60 -3.94
C VAL A 65 -5.77 -5.36 -5.23
N LYS A 66 -5.65 -6.69 -5.12
CA LYS A 66 -5.32 -7.59 -6.25
C LYS A 66 -6.49 -8.42 -6.74
N ASP A 67 -7.56 -8.49 -5.95
CA ASP A 67 -8.68 -9.41 -6.18
C ASP A 67 -9.95 -8.65 -6.63
N HIS A 68 -9.80 -7.65 -7.50
CA HIS A 68 -10.95 -6.92 -8.04
C HIS A 68 -11.73 -7.81 -9.01
N PRO A 69 -13.07 -7.96 -8.88
CA PRO A 69 -13.86 -8.88 -9.71
C PRO A 69 -13.80 -8.55 -11.20
N ASP A 70 -13.84 -7.26 -11.54
CA ASP A 70 -13.81 -6.81 -12.94
C ASP A 70 -12.39 -6.73 -13.54
N TYR A 71 -11.35 -6.87 -12.71
CA TYR A 71 -9.96 -6.68 -13.14
C TYR A 71 -9.03 -7.70 -12.47
N GLU A 72 -9.14 -8.94 -12.90
CA GLU A 72 -8.39 -10.06 -12.33
C GLU A 72 -6.87 -9.87 -12.48
N GLY A 73 -6.15 -9.96 -11.37
CA GLY A 73 -4.69 -9.97 -11.34
C GLY A 73 -4.01 -8.60 -11.42
N LEU A 74 -4.77 -7.51 -11.58
CA LEU A 74 -4.22 -6.15 -11.62
C LEU A 74 -4.17 -5.52 -10.22
N PRO A 75 -3.02 -4.98 -9.78
CA PRO A 75 -2.87 -4.38 -8.45
C PRO A 75 -3.35 -2.92 -8.41
N PHE A 76 -4.63 -2.71 -8.11
CA PHE A 76 -5.20 -1.37 -7.97
C PHE A 76 -4.90 -0.73 -6.63
N VAL A 77 -4.74 0.59 -6.64
CA VAL A 77 -4.35 1.37 -5.47
C VAL A 77 -5.52 2.18 -4.90
N PHE A 78 -5.71 2.09 -3.59
CA PHE A 78 -6.50 3.05 -2.82
C PHE A 78 -5.60 4.14 -2.22
N GLY A 79 -5.28 5.13 -3.04
CA GLY A 79 -4.33 6.18 -2.66
C GLY A 79 -3.74 6.90 -3.87
N CYS A 80 -4.55 7.13 -4.90
CA CYS A 80 -4.11 7.59 -6.23
C CYS A 80 -3.19 8.82 -6.18
N ARG A 81 -3.43 9.77 -5.27
CA ARG A 81 -2.54 10.93 -5.06
C ARG A 81 -1.10 10.57 -4.66
N ARG A 82 -0.92 9.56 -3.80
CA ARG A 82 0.40 9.07 -3.40
C ARG A 82 1.07 8.31 -4.53
N LEU A 83 0.31 7.43 -5.21
CA LEU A 83 0.81 6.70 -6.36
C LEU A 83 1.28 7.65 -7.47
N TYR A 84 0.53 8.71 -7.75
CA TYR A 84 0.90 9.73 -8.74
C TYR A 84 2.27 10.34 -8.42
N ILE A 85 2.48 10.78 -7.17
CA ILE A 85 3.78 11.31 -6.73
C ILE A 85 4.88 10.27 -6.91
N TYR A 86 4.63 9.02 -6.53
CA TYR A 86 5.63 7.96 -6.61
C TYR A 86 6.02 7.59 -8.05
N GLN A 87 5.06 7.55 -8.98
CA GLN A 87 5.35 7.36 -10.40
C GLN A 87 6.16 8.54 -10.97
N GLU A 88 5.85 9.78 -10.57
CA GLU A 88 6.65 10.94 -10.99
C GLU A 88 8.08 10.90 -10.43
N LEU A 89 8.26 10.41 -9.19
CA LEU A 89 9.59 10.23 -8.59
C LEU A 89 10.37 9.06 -9.22
N GLU A 90 9.69 7.97 -9.58
CA GLU A 90 10.29 6.82 -10.26
C GLU A 90 10.80 7.20 -11.65
N LYS A 91 10.04 8.01 -12.41
CA LYS A 91 10.48 8.56 -13.71
C LYS A 91 11.79 9.36 -13.63
N LEU A 92 12.12 9.86 -12.43
CA LEU A 92 13.34 10.62 -12.15
C LEU A 92 14.44 9.77 -11.48
N ASP A 93 14.27 8.45 -11.37
CA ASP A 93 15.14 7.50 -10.65
C ASP A 93 15.45 7.94 -9.21
N VAL A 94 14.50 8.66 -8.59
CA VAL A 94 14.57 9.09 -7.18
C VAL A 94 14.18 7.93 -6.26
N ILE A 95 13.13 7.20 -6.64
CA ILE A 95 12.70 5.97 -5.97
C ILE A 95 12.57 4.85 -7.00
N ARG A 96 12.68 3.60 -6.54
CA ARG A 96 12.48 2.41 -7.38
C ARG A 96 11.25 1.62 -6.96
N LYS A 97 11.09 1.38 -5.67
CA LYS A 97 9.94 0.67 -5.12
C LYS A 97 9.41 1.41 -3.90
N VAL A 98 8.17 1.12 -3.56
CA VAL A 98 7.45 1.74 -2.45
C VAL A 98 6.82 0.68 -1.57
N LYS A 99 6.75 0.96 -0.26
CA LYS A 99 6.07 0.09 0.69
C LYS A 99 4.57 0.07 0.41
N VAL A 100 4.01 -1.12 0.30
CA VAL A 100 2.59 -1.35 0.05
C VAL A 100 1.97 -2.24 1.12
N GLU A 101 0.69 -2.02 1.36
CA GLU A 101 -0.15 -2.88 2.18
C GLU A 101 -1.10 -3.62 1.25
N ILE A 102 -1.00 -4.95 1.22
CA ILE A 102 -1.93 -5.76 0.43
C ILE A 102 -3.23 -5.92 1.21
N SER A 103 -4.35 -5.62 0.57
CA SER A 103 -5.69 -5.74 1.15
C SER A 103 -6.59 -6.55 0.22
N SER A 104 -7.49 -7.33 0.82
CA SER A 104 -8.52 -8.05 0.07
C SER A 104 -9.60 -7.08 -0.44
N TYR A 105 -10.20 -7.40 -1.58
CA TYR A 105 -11.30 -6.61 -2.13
C TYR A 105 -12.46 -6.47 -1.15
N ASP A 106 -12.86 -7.57 -0.49
CA ASP A 106 -13.94 -7.59 0.48
C ASP A 106 -13.72 -6.61 1.65
N SER A 107 -12.49 -6.55 2.17
CA SER A 107 -12.14 -5.62 3.25
C SER A 107 -12.18 -4.13 2.83
N GLN A 108 -12.13 -3.85 1.52
CA GLN A 108 -12.19 -2.51 0.98
C GLN A 108 -13.54 -2.18 0.35
N GLN A 109 -14.60 -2.97 0.63
CA GLN A 109 -15.89 -2.81 -0.05
C GLN A 109 -16.48 -1.41 0.03
N HIS A 110 -16.35 -0.77 1.20
CA HIS A 110 -16.80 0.61 1.42
C HIS A 110 -16.08 1.65 0.52
N ARG A 111 -14.91 1.31 -0.03
CA ARG A 111 -14.11 2.17 -0.92
C ARG A 111 -14.30 1.85 -2.39
N ILE A 112 -14.94 0.73 -2.74
CA ILE A 112 -15.25 0.36 -4.14
C ILE A 112 -16.08 1.44 -4.83
N LYS A 113 -16.96 2.13 -4.11
CA LYS A 113 -17.73 3.26 -4.66
C LYS A 113 -16.84 4.37 -5.23
N ASN A 114 -15.57 4.42 -4.82
CA ASN A 114 -14.58 5.36 -5.31
C ASN A 114 -13.76 4.80 -6.48
N PHE A 115 -14.04 3.60 -6.95
CA PHE A 115 -13.45 3.02 -8.14
C PHE A 115 -14.15 3.64 -9.36
N THR A 116 -13.45 4.53 -10.04
CA THR A 116 -14.01 5.33 -11.13
C THR A 116 -13.18 5.25 -12.39
N THR A 117 -12.15 4.40 -12.43
CA THR A 117 -11.29 4.33 -13.60
C THR A 117 -12.02 3.75 -14.81
N LYS A 118 -11.82 4.37 -15.98
CA LYS A 118 -12.31 3.96 -17.30
C LYS A 118 -11.18 3.62 -18.27
N ASN A 119 -9.94 3.87 -17.87
CA ASN A 119 -8.72 3.66 -18.66
C ASN A 119 -7.83 2.55 -18.05
N ASP A 120 -8.46 1.54 -17.45
CA ASP A 120 -7.81 0.42 -16.76
C ASP A 120 -6.80 0.84 -15.69
N GLY A 121 -6.94 2.04 -15.14
CA GLY A 121 -6.07 2.59 -14.10
C GLY A 121 -4.66 2.95 -14.57
N VAL A 122 -4.42 3.07 -15.87
CA VAL A 122 -3.08 3.34 -16.42
C VAL A 122 -2.63 4.77 -16.15
N SER A 123 -3.55 5.72 -16.17
CA SER A 123 -3.25 7.14 -15.93
C SER A 123 -4.34 7.81 -15.11
N VAL A 124 -4.03 8.98 -14.56
CA VAL A 124 -4.97 9.76 -13.77
C VAL A 124 -4.87 11.25 -14.14
N GLU A 125 -6.02 11.91 -14.25
CA GLU A 125 -6.11 13.36 -14.45
C GLU A 125 -5.98 14.10 -13.11
N VAL A 126 -5.22 15.20 -13.07
CA VAL A 126 -5.15 16.07 -11.89
C VAL A 126 -6.05 17.29 -12.10
N LYS A 127 -7.21 17.31 -11.43
CA LYS A 127 -8.30 18.28 -11.70
C LYS A 127 -8.10 19.68 -11.12
N SER A 128 -7.08 19.90 -10.30
CA SER A 128 -6.82 21.19 -9.67
C SER A 128 -5.34 21.50 -9.63
N TYR A 129 -4.99 22.77 -9.38
CA TYR A 129 -3.61 23.17 -9.22
C TYR A 129 -2.93 22.31 -8.15
N ALA A 130 -1.86 21.63 -8.58
CA ALA A 130 -1.14 20.66 -7.76
C ALA A 130 0.15 21.22 -7.17
N GLY A 131 0.44 22.50 -7.35
CA GLY A 131 1.77 23.05 -7.06
C GLY A 131 2.76 22.81 -8.20
N GLN A 132 3.93 23.42 -8.08
CA GLN A 132 5.03 23.22 -9.02
C GLN A 132 5.78 21.93 -8.68
N PHE A 133 6.08 21.12 -9.70
CA PHE A 133 6.93 19.93 -9.60
C PHE A 133 8.34 20.30 -10.08
N ASN A 134 9.26 20.50 -9.15
CA ASN A 134 10.61 20.96 -9.48
C ASN A 134 11.49 19.77 -9.92
N LYS A 135 11.24 19.28 -11.14
CA LYS A 135 11.93 18.12 -11.72
C LYS A 135 13.42 18.37 -11.96
N ASN A 136 13.83 19.63 -12.13
CA ASN A 136 15.22 20.01 -12.39
C ASN A 136 16.13 19.70 -11.19
N HIS A 137 15.58 19.70 -9.97
CA HIS A 137 16.35 19.39 -8.76
C HIS A 137 16.65 17.89 -8.60
N ALA A 138 16.01 17.02 -9.39
CA ALA A 138 16.28 15.58 -9.35
C ALA A 138 17.69 15.22 -9.86
N HIS A 139 18.30 16.05 -10.74
CA HIS A 139 19.69 15.82 -11.17
C HIS A 139 20.71 16.06 -10.03
N GLY A 140 20.36 16.92 -9.05
CA GLY A 140 21.13 17.10 -7.82
C GLY A 140 20.90 16.00 -6.78
N TRP A 141 19.94 15.09 -7.00
CA TRP A 141 19.56 14.06 -6.03
C TRP A 141 20.67 13.03 -5.76
N ASN A 142 21.63 12.89 -6.67
CA ASN A 142 22.82 12.07 -6.45
C ASN A 142 23.64 12.52 -5.22
N PHE A 143 23.56 13.79 -4.83
CA PHE A 143 24.17 14.29 -3.58
C PHE A 143 23.44 13.78 -2.33
N TYR A 144 22.11 13.63 -2.39
CA TYR A 144 21.27 13.25 -1.26
C TYR A 144 21.14 11.74 -1.05
N LYS A 145 21.43 10.91 -2.07
CA LYS A 145 21.54 9.43 -1.94
C LYS A 145 22.49 9.02 -0.79
N ASN A 146 23.50 9.85 -0.47
CA ASN A 146 24.43 9.61 0.64
C ASN A 146 23.89 9.99 2.04
N ARG A 147 22.98 10.96 2.16
CA ARG A 147 22.53 11.47 3.47
C ARG A 147 21.51 10.54 4.15
N TYR A 148 20.73 9.77 3.38
CA TYR A 148 19.66 8.92 3.93
C TYR A 148 19.93 7.42 3.87
N HIS A 149 21.18 6.97 3.61
CA HIS A 149 21.50 5.54 3.55
C HIS A 149 20.53 4.73 2.67
N PHE A 150 20.07 5.32 1.56
CA PHE A 150 19.12 4.65 0.65
C PHE A 150 19.72 3.35 0.07
N ARG A 151 21.05 3.19 0.04
CA ARG A 151 21.72 1.94 -0.39
C ARG A 151 21.48 0.74 0.54
N ASP A 152 21.16 0.94 1.81
CA ASP A 152 20.87 -0.18 2.74
C ASP A 152 19.47 -0.78 2.49
N TRP A 153 18.61 0.01 1.83
CA TRP A 153 17.26 -0.38 1.41
C TRP A 153 17.28 -1.38 0.21
N GLU A 154 18.07 -1.11 -0.84
CA GLU A 154 18.14 -2.00 -2.02
C GLU A 154 18.64 -3.40 -1.67
N LYS A 155 19.67 -3.48 -0.81
CA LYS A 155 20.24 -4.76 -0.37
C LYS A 155 19.28 -5.63 0.42
N SER A 156 18.26 -5.05 1.04
CA SER A 156 17.29 -5.78 1.86
C SER A 156 16.19 -6.40 0.98
N ALA A 157 15.77 -5.71 -0.07
CA ALA A 157 14.79 -6.23 -1.03
C ALA A 157 15.34 -7.37 -1.92
N ASP A 158 16.63 -7.34 -2.27
CA ASP A 158 17.23 -8.34 -3.17
C ASP A 158 17.66 -9.63 -2.46
N ARG A 159 17.96 -9.58 -1.14
CA ARG A 159 18.34 -10.77 -0.35
C ARG A 159 17.24 -11.83 -0.26
N HIS A 160 15.97 -11.46 -0.41
CA HIS A 160 14.84 -12.41 -0.41
C HIS A 160 14.76 -13.28 -1.67
N LYS A 161 15.44 -12.94 -2.76
CA LYS A 161 15.53 -13.81 -3.94
C LYS A 161 16.51 -14.98 -3.75
N GLN A 162 17.58 -14.80 -2.97
CA GLN A 162 18.62 -15.82 -2.81
C GLN A 162 18.24 -16.90 -1.80
N SER A 163 17.53 -16.56 -0.71
CA SER A 163 17.11 -17.55 0.30
C SER A 163 16.04 -18.52 -0.21
N ARG A 164 15.23 -18.12 -1.19
CA ARG A 164 14.20 -18.99 -1.80
C ARG A 164 14.75 -20.01 -2.81
N SER A 165 15.98 -19.82 -3.27
CA SER A 165 16.64 -20.73 -4.22
C SER A 165 17.38 -21.89 -3.53
N GLN A 166 17.60 -21.85 -2.22
CA GLN A 166 18.37 -22.88 -1.52
C GLN A 166 17.52 -23.92 -0.77
N HIS A 167 16.19 -23.78 -0.71
CA HIS A 167 15.33 -24.67 0.08
C HIS A 167 14.53 -25.71 -0.71
N ASN A 168 14.79 -25.89 -2.02
CA ASN A 168 14.05 -26.82 -2.89
C ASN A 168 14.84 -28.05 -3.36
N ASN A 169 15.98 -28.36 -2.74
CA ASN A 169 16.77 -29.56 -3.07
C ASN A 169 16.92 -30.49 -1.85
N GLN A 170 15.82 -30.88 -1.22
CA GLN A 170 15.81 -32.10 -0.40
C GLN A 170 15.04 -33.20 -1.17
N PRO A 171 15.69 -34.32 -1.48
CA PRO A 171 14.98 -35.49 -1.98
C PRO A 171 14.18 -36.11 -0.82
N ASP A 172 12.87 -36.27 -1.04
CA ASP A 172 11.98 -37.01 -0.14
C ASP A 172 12.43 -38.48 -0.10
N THR A 173 12.89 -38.92 1.06
CA THR A 173 13.08 -40.34 1.38
C THR A 173 11.86 -40.87 2.13
N ASP A 174 11.37 -41.99 1.63
CA ASP A 174 10.21 -42.78 2.04
C ASP A 174 10.08 -43.12 3.56
N SER A 175 8.85 -43.54 3.89
CA SER A 175 8.45 -44.49 4.96
C SER A 175 8.04 -43.82 6.31
N GLN A 176 6.99 -44.19 7.06
CA GLN A 176 6.14 -45.39 7.14
C GLN A 176 4.73 -45.06 7.71
N ASP A 177 3.80 -45.98 7.42
CA ASP A 177 2.55 -46.28 8.13
C ASP A 177 2.67 -46.26 9.66
N PHE A 178 1.70 -45.66 10.34
CA PHE A 178 1.18 -46.15 11.62
C PHE A 178 -0.31 -45.83 11.75
N THR A 179 -1.12 -46.89 11.70
CA THR A 179 -2.51 -46.93 12.16
C THR A 179 -2.51 -46.96 13.69
N THR A 180 -3.42 -46.23 14.36
CA THR A 180 -4.23 -46.69 15.52
C THR A 180 -5.22 -45.60 15.91
N ALA A 181 -6.49 -46.00 16.02
CA ALA A 181 -7.63 -45.20 16.47
C ALA A 181 -7.64 -45.01 18.00
N ASN A 182 -8.20 -43.90 18.49
CA ASN A 182 -9.39 -43.88 19.36
C ASN A 182 -9.56 -42.57 20.14
N GLU A 183 -10.84 -42.27 20.39
CA GLU A 183 -11.41 -41.48 21.49
C GLU A 183 -11.48 -39.94 21.36
N GLU A 184 -12.68 -39.47 20.97
CA GLU A 184 -13.29 -38.22 21.46
C GLU A 184 -13.45 -38.30 23.00
N PRO A 185 -13.47 -37.17 23.74
CA PRO A 185 -14.75 -36.47 23.89
C PRO A 185 -14.71 -34.94 24.09
N GLU A 186 -15.90 -34.38 23.86
CA GLU A 186 -16.55 -33.31 24.61
C GLU A 186 -16.29 -31.81 24.29
N PHE A 187 -17.39 -31.24 23.77
CA PHE A 187 -17.75 -29.84 23.74
C PHE A 187 -17.74 -29.18 25.13
N THR A 188 -17.14 -28.00 25.22
CA THR A 188 -17.66 -26.92 26.09
C THR A 188 -17.67 -25.59 25.35
N THR A 189 -18.88 -25.06 25.18
CA THR A 189 -19.17 -23.67 24.81
C THR A 189 -19.14 -22.76 26.04
N ARG A 190 -19.07 -21.44 25.77
CA ARG A 190 -19.19 -20.22 26.64
C ARG A 190 -17.85 -19.46 26.67
N ASN A 191 -17.79 -18.12 26.57
CA ASN A 191 -18.78 -17.09 26.82
C ASN A 191 -18.42 -15.80 26.06
N THR A 192 -19.45 -15.13 25.54
CA THR A 192 -19.47 -13.73 25.13
C THR A 192 -19.28 -12.80 26.33
N ASN A 193 -18.54 -11.69 26.21
CA ASN A 193 -19.06 -10.33 26.50
C ASN A 193 -18.01 -9.20 26.56
N ASN A 194 -18.53 -8.03 26.21
CA ASN A 194 -18.18 -6.68 26.66
C ASN A 194 -17.00 -5.94 26.02
N ARG A 195 -17.29 -5.43 24.82
CA ARG A 195 -16.90 -4.07 24.42
C ARG A 195 -17.61 -3.05 25.33
N HIS A 196 -16.84 -2.18 25.98
CA HIS A 196 -17.32 -0.89 26.47
C HIS A 196 -16.43 0.19 25.86
N TYR A 197 -16.93 0.87 24.82
CA TYR A 197 -16.37 2.15 24.38
C TYR A 197 -17.29 3.26 24.87
N LYS A 198 -16.76 4.15 25.71
CA LYS A 198 -17.41 5.41 26.06
C LYS A 198 -17.08 6.43 24.98
N PHE A 199 -18.10 6.97 24.33
CA PHE A 199 -17.99 8.17 23.51
C PHE A 199 -18.06 9.39 24.45
N PRO A 200 -17.09 10.32 24.41
CA PRO A 200 -17.32 11.64 24.96
C PRO A 200 -18.35 12.38 24.07
N VAL A 201 -19.33 12.96 24.74
CA VAL A 201 -20.37 13.81 24.18
C VAL A 201 -19.73 15.16 23.82
N ASP A 202 -19.99 15.63 22.61
CA ASP A 202 -19.60 16.96 22.14
C ASP A 202 -20.41 18.01 22.91
N ASP A 203 -19.74 18.88 23.67
CA ASP A 203 -20.34 20.09 24.21
C ASP A 203 -20.36 21.15 23.10
N GLU A 204 -21.58 21.46 22.63
CA GLU A 204 -21.90 22.57 21.75
C GLU A 204 -21.60 23.91 22.45
N SER A 205 -20.44 24.51 22.19
CA SER A 205 -20.22 25.92 22.52
C SER A 205 -20.54 26.81 21.32
N CYS A 206 -21.72 27.39 21.41
CA CYS A 206 -22.33 28.41 20.57
C CYS A 206 -21.40 29.62 20.30
N CYS A 207 -21.25 30.03 19.04
CA CYS A 207 -20.66 31.32 18.65
C CYS A 207 -21.75 32.39 18.56
N PRO A 208 -21.63 33.55 19.22
CA PRO A 208 -22.53 34.67 19.00
C PRO A 208 -22.17 35.44 17.72
N CYS A 209 -23.18 35.66 16.87
CA CYS A 209 -23.14 36.54 15.70
C CYS A 209 -22.72 37.96 16.09
N THR A 210 -21.70 38.49 15.44
CA THR A 210 -21.41 39.93 15.43
C THR A 210 -22.07 40.54 14.20
N ILE A 211 -22.99 41.46 14.42
CA ILE A 211 -23.55 42.34 13.39
C ILE A 211 -22.76 43.66 13.47
N MET A 212 -22.16 44.07 12.36
CA MET A 212 -21.84 45.46 12.03
C MET A 212 -22.16 45.69 10.56
#